data_AF-A0AAU5IYP5-F1
#
_entry.id   AF-A0AAU5IYP5-F1
#
_cell.length_a   1.000
_cell.length_b   1.000
_cell.length_c   1.000
_cell.angle_alpha   90.00
_cell.angle_beta   90.00
_cell.angle_gamma   90.00
#
_symmetry.space_group_name_H-M   'P 1'
#
loop_
_entity.id
_entity.type
_entity.pdbx_description
1 polymer ?
#
loop_
_entity_poly.entity_id
_entity_poly.type
_entity_poly.pdbx_seq_one_letter_code
_entity_poly.pdbx_strand_id
1 'polypeptide(L)'
;MTGFPGTQPMHGDEVRLTIDTATVTFTGEVSSQGVLRDGRGFVELTLPDVDPQQRRDVEWAKQFWYELYRGGALLYSSPPLTLSEIRRTGDGSLVIAGSP
;
A
#
# COMPACT_ATOMS: atom_id res chain seq x y z
N MET A 1 -4.70 16.25 -8.63
CA MET A 1 -5.49 15.94 -7.42
C MET A 1 -5.43 14.44 -7.22
N THR A 2 -4.55 13.97 -6.33
CA THR A 2 -4.51 12.57 -5.91
C THR A 2 -5.57 12.38 -4.83
N GLY A 3 -6.77 11.95 -5.24
CA GLY A 3 -7.89 11.69 -4.34
C GLY A 3 -7.72 10.36 -3.62
N PHE A 4 -8.42 10.16 -2.50
CA PHE A 4 -8.46 8.86 -1.81
C PHE A 4 -8.89 7.74 -2.78
N PRO A 5 -8.28 6.53 -2.74
CA PRO A 5 -8.73 5.44 -3.61
C PRO A 5 -10.20 5.14 -3.32
N GLY A 6 -10.97 4.94 -4.39
CA GLY A 6 -12.38 4.56 -4.27
C GLY A 6 -12.53 3.15 -3.66
N THR A 7 -13.78 2.74 -3.44
CA THR A 7 -14.08 1.41 -2.90
C THR A 7 -13.82 0.25 -3.87
N GLN A 8 -13.57 0.56 -5.15
CA GLN A 8 -13.19 -0.43 -6.15
C GLN A 8 -11.66 -0.62 -6.12
N PRO A 9 -11.17 -1.87 -6.04
CA PRO A 9 -9.74 -2.14 -6.08
C PRO A 9 -9.11 -1.67 -7.39
N MET A 10 -8.03 -0.90 -7.28
CA MET A 10 -7.09 -0.63 -8.36
C MET A 10 -6.00 -1.69 -8.31
N HIS A 11 -5.75 -2.33 -9.44
CA HIS A 11 -4.73 -3.38 -9.55
C HIS A 11 -3.54 -2.87 -10.35
N GLY A 12 -2.33 -3.12 -9.85
CA GLY A 12 -1.06 -2.79 -10.48
C GLY A 12 -0.12 -3.99 -10.57
N ASP A 13 1.01 -3.79 -11.25
CA ASP A 13 2.11 -4.75 -11.34
C ASP A 13 3.41 -4.28 -10.65
N GLU A 14 3.45 -3.02 -10.23
CA GLU A 14 4.54 -2.44 -9.44
C GLU A 14 3.95 -1.43 -8.44
N VAL A 15 4.54 -1.39 -7.24
CA VAL A 15 4.31 -0.29 -6.30
C VAL A 15 5.62 0.17 -5.68
N ARG A 16 5.80 1.49 -5.69
CA ARG A 16 6.88 2.15 -4.97
C ARG A 16 6.32 2.64 -3.66
N LEU A 17 6.73 2.01 -2.57
CA LEU A 17 6.33 2.35 -1.22
C LEU A 17 7.45 3.16 -0.59
N THR A 18 7.17 4.39 -0.21
CA THR A 18 8.10 5.19 0.58
C THR A 18 7.66 5.17 2.03
N ILE A 19 8.59 4.77 2.89
CA ILE A 19 8.47 4.72 4.35
C ILE A 19 9.60 5.55 4.95
N ASP A 20 9.24 6.57 5.73
CA ASP A 20 10.16 7.58 6.26
C ASP A 20 11.09 8.18 5.18
N THR A 21 12.31 7.66 5.04
CA THR A 21 13.32 8.10 4.05
C THR A 21 13.69 7.02 3.03
N ALA A 22 13.20 5.79 3.21
CA ALA A 22 13.50 4.66 2.34
C ALA A 22 12.36 4.48 1.33
N THR A 23 12.72 4.25 0.07
CA THR A 23 11.76 3.82 -0.95
C THR A 23 12.06 2.38 -1.32
N VAL A 24 11.04 1.54 -1.17
CA VAL A 24 11.07 0.11 -1.48
C VAL A 24 10.15 -0.12 -2.67
N THR A 25 10.62 -0.90 -3.64
CA THR A 25 9.82 -1.26 -4.81
C THR A 25 9.39 -2.71 -4.72
N PHE A 26 8.09 -2.94 -4.88
CA PHE A 26 7.50 -4.26 -4.96
C PHE A 26 7.00 -4.49 -6.38
N THR A 27 7.28 -5.66 -6.95
CA THR A 27 6.83 -6.06 -8.29
C THR A 27 6.02 -7.34 -8.18
N GLY A 28 4.96 -7.45 -8.97
CA GLY A 28 3.97 -8.53 -8.86
C GLY A 28 2.55 -7.98 -8.71
N GLU A 29 1.59 -8.86 -8.41
CA GLU A 29 0.20 -8.44 -8.26
C GLU A 29 0.04 -7.55 -7.02
N VAL A 30 -0.31 -6.27 -7.26
CA VAL A 30 -0.57 -5.28 -6.21
C VAL A 30 -2.02 -4.84 -6.33
N SER A 31 -2.71 -4.64 -5.20
CA SER A 31 -4.01 -3.99 -5.18
C SER A 31 -4.09 -2.87 -4.15
N SER A 32 -4.80 -1.80 -4.50
CA SER A 32 -5.09 -0.65 -3.63
C SER A 32 -6.58 -0.37 -3.63
N GLN A 33 -7.18 -0.25 -2.45
CA GLN A 33 -8.59 0.09 -2.32
C GLN A 33 -8.85 1.00 -1.12
N GLY A 34 -9.87 1.86 -1.21
CA GLY A 34 -10.42 2.55 -0.06
C GLY A 34 -11.43 1.66 0.66
N VAL A 35 -11.33 1.57 1.98
CA VAL A 35 -12.27 0.87 2.85
C VAL A 35 -12.82 1.82 3.90
N LEU A 36 -14.11 1.70 4.23
CA LEU A 36 -14.73 2.44 5.32
C LEU A 36 -14.82 1.53 6.54
N ARG A 37 -14.23 1.95 7.67
CA ARG A 37 -14.30 1.23 8.95
C ARG A 37 -14.66 2.21 10.04
N ASP A 38 -15.71 1.93 10.80
CA ASP A 38 -16.19 2.79 11.90
C ASP A 38 -16.37 4.27 11.50
N GLY A 39 -16.85 4.51 10.27
CA GLY A 39 -17.07 5.86 9.72
C GLY A 39 -15.79 6.60 9.30
N ARG A 40 -14.62 5.95 9.30
CA ARG A 40 -13.34 6.49 8.84
C ARG A 40 -12.87 5.77 7.58
N GLY A 41 -12.31 6.54 6.65
CA GLY A 41 -11.72 6.01 5.42
C GLY A 41 -10.29 5.54 5.66
N PHE A 42 -9.99 4.31 5.26
CA PHE A 42 -8.65 3.74 5.23
C PHE A 42 -8.31 3.31 3.81
N VAL A 43 -7.04 3.38 3.46
CA VAL A 43 -6.49 2.74 2.28
C VAL A 43 -5.96 1.39 2.70
N GLU A 44 -6.38 0.33 2.02
CA GLU A 44 -5.71 -0.96 2.08
C GLU A 44 -4.85 -1.13 0.85
N LEU A 45 -3.56 -1.42 1.07
CA LEU A 45 -2.60 -1.77 0.04
C LEU A 45 -2.18 -3.22 0.26
N THR A 46 -2.46 -4.07 -0.72
CA THR A 46 -2.01 -5.46 -0.75
C THR A 46 -0.77 -5.55 -1.62
N LEU A 47 0.34 -5.94 -1.00
CA LEU A 47 1.64 -6.17 -1.61
C LEU A 47 1.82 -7.67 -1.87
N PRO A 48 2.57 -8.06 -2.93
CA PRO A 48 2.95 -9.45 -3.14
C PRO A 48 3.80 -9.98 -1.97
N ASP A 49 4.08 -11.29 -1.93
CA ASP A 49 4.95 -11.85 -0.88
C ASP A 49 6.30 -11.11 -0.86
N VAL A 50 6.56 -10.46 0.27
CA VAL A 50 7.70 -9.56 0.45
C VAL A 50 8.83 -10.32 1.13
N ASP A 51 10.08 -9.97 0.80
CA ASP A 51 11.19 -10.57 1.52
C ASP A 51 11.17 -10.17 3.01
N PRO A 52 11.78 -10.98 3.90
CA PRO A 52 11.73 -10.73 5.34
C PRO A 52 12.32 -9.38 5.79
N GLN A 53 13.23 -8.79 5.01
CA GLN A 53 13.84 -7.50 5.34
C GLN A 53 12.90 -6.35 4.98
N GLN A 54 12.39 -6.32 3.74
CA GLN A 54 11.41 -5.33 3.29
C GLN A 54 10.19 -5.31 4.21
N ARG A 55 9.74 -6.49 4.64
CA ARG A 55 8.65 -6.62 5.61
C ARG A 55 8.95 -5.92 6.93
N ARG A 56 10.12 -6.15 7.51
CA ARG A 56 10.52 -5.53 8.79
C ARG A 56 10.57 -4.02 8.69
N ASP A 57 11.04 -3.51 7.55
CA ASP A 57 11.10 -2.07 7.31
C ASP A 57 9.69 -1.46 7.31
N VAL A 58 8.72 -2.14 6.66
CA VAL A 58 7.31 -1.73 6.68
C VAL A 58 6.68 -1.89 8.07
N GLU A 59 6.99 -2.96 8.80
CA GLU A 59 6.50 -3.22 10.17
C GLU A 59 6.94 -2.16 11.18
N TRP A 60 8.05 -1.47 10.95
CA TRP A 60 8.56 -0.40 11.83
C TRP A 60 8.17 1.01 11.40
N ALA A 61 7.62 1.17 10.20
CA ALA A 61 7.20 2.46 9.69
C ALA A 61 5.99 3.02 10.46
N LYS A 62 5.95 4.34 10.65
CA LYS A 62 4.79 5.03 11.22
C LYS A 62 3.91 5.68 10.15
N GLN A 63 4.53 6.09 9.05
CA GLN A 63 3.87 6.69 7.91
C GLN A 63 4.40 6.07 6.63
N PHE A 64 3.54 6.06 5.61
CA PHE A 64 3.90 5.62 4.27
C PHE A 64 3.16 6.45 3.23
N TRP A 65 3.72 6.52 2.03
CA TRP A 65 2.99 6.87 0.82
C TRP A 65 3.46 5.97 -0.30
N TYR A 66 2.67 5.88 -1.37
CA TYR A 66 3.01 4.98 -2.45
C TYR A 66 2.55 5.47 -3.80
N GLU A 67 3.21 4.93 -4.82
CA GLU A 67 2.86 5.08 -6.22
C GLU A 67 2.58 3.71 -6.81
N LEU A 68 1.36 3.50 -7.30
CA LEU A 68 0.90 2.27 -7.95
C LEU A 68 1.06 2.40 -9.46
N TYR A 69 1.70 1.42 -10.07
CA TYR A 69 1.96 1.36 -11.50
C TYR A 69 1.33 0.13 -12.15
N ARG A 70 1.01 0.24 -13.44
CA ARG A 70 0.64 -0.87 -14.32
C ARG A 70 1.27 -0.68 -15.68
N GLY A 71 2.06 -1.66 -16.13
CA GLY A 71 2.79 -1.59 -17.39
C GLY A 71 3.71 -0.37 -17.47
N GLY A 72 4.27 0.06 -16.33
CA GLY A 72 5.08 1.28 -16.22
C GLY A 72 4.32 2.61 -16.20
N ALA A 73 2.99 2.60 -16.36
CA ALA A 73 2.16 3.79 -16.23
C ALA A 73 1.72 4.00 -14.78
N LEU A 74 1.89 5.21 -14.24
CA LEU A 74 1.39 5.57 -12.91
C LEU A 74 -0.15 5.57 -12.92
N LEU A 75 -0.75 4.66 -12.15
CA LEU A 75 -2.19 4.59 -11.96
C LEU A 75 -2.65 5.51 -10.83
N TYR A 76 -1.90 5.52 -9.74
CA TYR A 76 -2.29 6.22 -8.53
C TYR A 76 -1.06 6.61 -7.70
N SER A 77 -1.13 7.76 -7.05
CA SER A 77 -0.15 8.21 -6.07
C SER A 77 -0.90 8.63 -4.81
N SER A 78 -0.55 8.07 -3.66
CA SER A 78 -1.25 8.34 -2.41
C SER A 78 -0.77 9.63 -1.75
N PRO A 79 -1.63 10.30 -0.95
CA PRO A 79 -1.12 11.21 0.07
C PRO A 79 -0.26 10.42 1.09
N PRO A 80 0.48 11.12 1.98
CA PRO A 80 1.01 10.50 3.20
C PRO A 80 -0.11 9.88 4.03
N LEU A 81 0.11 8.66 4.51
CA LEU A 81 -0.82 7.88 5.31
C LEU A 81 -0.14 7.47 6.61
N THR A 82 -0.85 7.57 7.71
CA THR A 82 -0.44 6.99 8.99
C THR A 82 -0.76 5.50 8.97
N LEU A 83 0.26 4.66 9.22
CA LEU A 83 0.11 3.22 9.27
C LEU A 83 -0.69 2.81 10.51
N SER A 84 -1.70 1.97 10.31
CA SER A 84 -2.65 1.56 11.36
C SER A 84 -2.80 0.06 11.50
N GLU A 85 -2.58 -0.69 10.42
CA GLU A 85 -2.68 -2.15 10.43
C GLU A 85 -1.66 -2.75 9.46
N ILE A 86 -1.14 -3.92 9.83
CA ILE A 86 -0.35 -4.80 8.99
C ILE A 86 -0.82 -6.22 9.25
N ARG A 87 -1.15 -6.96 8.18
CA ARG A 87 -1.56 -8.36 8.27
C ARG A 87 -1.07 -9.16 7.07
N ARG A 88 -0.99 -10.48 7.25
CA ARG A 88 -0.74 -11.42 6.15
C ARG A 88 -2.02 -12.12 5.75
N THR A 89 -2.15 -12.39 4.46
CA THR A 89 -3.18 -13.27 3.92
C THR A 89 -2.65 -14.70 3.81
N GLY A 90 -3.55 -15.68 3.66
CA GLY A 90 -3.20 -17.11 3.65
C GLY A 90 -2.34 -17.55 2.45
N ASP A 91 -2.27 -16.71 1.41
CA ASP A 91 -1.45 -16.86 0.21
C ASP A 91 -0.04 -16.25 0.37
N GLY A 92 0.27 -15.63 1.51
CA GLY A 92 1.57 -15.02 1.81
C GLY A 92 1.64 -13.51 1.57
N SER A 93 0.66 -12.93 0.87
CA SER A 93 0.62 -11.49 0.56
C SER A 93 0.57 -10.63 1.83
N LEU A 94 1.14 -9.43 1.75
CA LEU A 94 1.20 -8.48 2.87
C LEU A 94 0.18 -7.36 2.65
N VAL A 95 -0.77 -7.21 3.56
CA VAL A 95 -1.75 -6.12 3.53
C VAL A 95 -1.36 -5.08 4.57
N ILE A 96 -1.20 -3.83 4.15
CA ILE A 96 -1.05 -2.68 5.04
C ILE A 96 -2.26 -1.76 4.90
N ALA A 97 -2.67 -1.16 6.03
CA ALA A 97 -3.75 -0.18 6.02
C ALA A 97 -3.36 1.13 6.71
N GLY A 98 -3.77 2.25 6.13
CA GLY A 98 -3.50 3.57 6.68
C GLY A 98 -4.52 4.62 6.29
N SER A 99 -4.54 5.72 7.03
CA SER A 99 -5.40 6.87 6.78
C SER A 99 -4.56 8.16 6.80
N PRO A 100 -4.94 9.21 6.04
CA PRO A 100 -4.34 10.53 6.16
C PRO A 100 -4.42 11.08 7.59
#